data_AF-A0AA96W5V8-F1
#
_entry.id   AF-A0AA96W5V8-F1
#
_cell.length_a   1.000
_cell.length_b   1.000
_cell.length_c   1.000
_cell.angle_alpha   90.00
_cell.angle_beta   90.00
_cell.angle_gamma   90.00
#
_symmetry.space_group_name_H-M   'P 1'
#
loop_
_entity.id
_entity.type
_entity.pdbx_description
1 polymer ?
#
loop_
_entity_poly.entity_id
_entity_poly.type
_entity_poly.pdbx_seq_one_letter_code
_entity_poly.pdbx_strand_id
1 'polypeptide(L)'
;MNAETSTSSVTEAAARGASPSAAGAPAVLTTGLVRELLSDRKIFPGVPDDLDEDAELVLDSLGLVWLLHVVEERYGLVVEPGDEDISDLTSLRRLTEFLGAAGTHEAADGGERVGR
;
A
#
# COMPACT_ATOMS: atom_id res chain seq x y z
N MET A 1 53.72 20.22 -22.72
CA MET A 1 52.43 20.58 -22.07
C MET A 1 51.36 20.55 -23.14
N ASN A 2 50.16 20.04 -22.83
CA ASN A 2 49.00 19.72 -23.70
C ASN A 2 48.97 18.22 -24.05
N ALA A 3 48.43 17.33 -23.22
CA ALA A 3 47.00 17.09 -22.90
C ALA A 3 46.30 16.28 -24.01
N GLU A 4 46.52 14.96 -23.99
CA GLU A 4 45.67 13.99 -24.68
C GLU A 4 44.76 13.34 -23.62
N THR A 5 43.52 13.81 -23.62
CA THR A 5 42.39 13.28 -22.86
C THR A 5 42.13 11.83 -23.27
N SER A 6 42.41 10.89 -22.35
CA SER A 6 41.93 9.53 -22.44
C SER A 6 40.43 9.48 -22.19
N THR A 7 39.74 8.95 -23.20
CA THR A 7 38.36 8.52 -23.19
C THR A 7 38.12 7.47 -22.11
N SER A 8 37.14 7.71 -21.25
CA SER A 8 36.47 6.65 -20.48
C SER A 8 35.01 7.03 -20.36
N SER A 9 34.30 6.82 -21.46
CA SER A 9 32.86 6.63 -21.45
C SER A 9 32.59 5.24 -20.87
N VAL A 10 32.29 5.19 -19.58
CA VAL A 10 31.50 4.09 -19.02
C VAL A 10 30.17 4.71 -18.64
N THR A 11 29.22 4.58 -19.57
CA THR A 11 27.80 4.68 -19.28
C THR A 11 27.46 3.56 -18.31
N GLU A 12 27.41 3.93 -17.03
CA GLU A 12 27.07 3.02 -15.95
C GLU A 12 25.58 2.72 -15.99
N ALA A 13 25.33 1.42 -16.14
CA ALA A 13 24.19 0.66 -15.65
C ALA A 13 22.79 1.25 -15.87
N ALA A 14 22.15 0.72 -16.91
CA ALA A 14 20.72 0.46 -16.90
C ALA A 14 20.32 -0.30 -15.62
N ALA A 15 19.97 0.43 -14.57
CA ALA A 15 19.09 -0.08 -13.51
C ALA A 15 17.67 -0.09 -14.07
N ARG A 16 17.42 -0.99 -15.02
CA ARG A 16 16.07 -1.44 -15.33
C ARG A 16 15.62 -2.28 -14.14
N GLY A 17 15.21 -1.59 -13.08
CA GLY A 17 14.36 -2.13 -12.02
C GLY A 17 12.95 -2.31 -12.58
N ALA A 18 12.81 -3.19 -13.57
CA ALA A 18 11.55 -3.86 -13.79
C ALA A 18 11.41 -4.86 -12.64
N SER A 19 10.96 -4.36 -11.48
CA SER A 19 10.32 -5.21 -10.50
C SER A 19 9.18 -5.93 -11.23
N PRO A 20 8.96 -7.23 -10.98
CA PRO A 20 7.95 -7.97 -11.68
C PRO A 20 6.64 -7.22 -11.47
N SER A 21 6.06 -6.75 -12.57
CA SER A 21 4.63 -6.61 -12.67
C SER A 21 4.10 -8.00 -12.38
N ALA A 22 3.79 -8.25 -11.10
CA ALA A 22 2.90 -9.31 -10.72
C ALA A 22 1.61 -8.97 -11.45
N ALA A 23 1.42 -9.67 -12.56
CA ALA A 23 0.29 -9.49 -13.44
C ALA A 23 -1.01 -9.61 -12.62
N GLY A 24 -1.62 -8.45 -12.35
CA GLY A 24 -3.05 -8.20 -12.45
C GLY A 24 -4.02 -9.23 -11.88
N ALA A 25 -3.70 -9.87 -10.76
CA ALA A 25 -4.77 -10.36 -9.90
C ALA A 25 -5.30 -9.13 -9.14
N PRO A 26 -6.62 -8.90 -9.08
CA PRO A 26 -7.15 -7.93 -8.13
C PRO A 26 -6.60 -8.33 -6.77
N ALA A 27 -5.83 -7.45 -6.14
CA ALA A 27 -5.29 -7.71 -4.82
C ALA A 27 -6.48 -7.78 -3.87
N VAL A 28 -7.00 -8.99 -3.66
CA VAL A 28 -8.02 -9.22 -2.64
C VAL A 28 -7.32 -9.02 -1.31
N LEU A 29 -7.54 -7.85 -0.71
CA LEU A 29 -7.04 -7.54 0.62
C LEU A 29 -7.80 -8.41 1.62
N THR A 30 -7.16 -9.51 2.02
CA THR A 30 -7.71 -10.47 2.99
C THR A 30 -7.39 -10.03 4.40
N THR A 31 -8.18 -10.48 5.37
CA THR A 31 -7.99 -10.13 6.79
C THR A 31 -6.58 -10.49 7.27
N GLY A 32 -6.04 -11.65 6.86
CA GLY A 32 -4.70 -12.07 7.25
C GLY A 32 -3.60 -11.13 6.75
N LEU A 33 -3.78 -10.51 5.58
CA LEU A 33 -2.82 -9.57 5.03
C LEU A 33 -2.90 -8.21 5.74
N VAL A 34 -4.12 -7.71 5.98
CA VAL A 34 -4.32 -6.48 6.76
C VAL A 34 -3.75 -6.67 8.17
N ARG A 35 -3.94 -7.86 8.77
CA ARG A 35 -3.33 -8.21 10.05
C ARG A 35 -1.81 -8.17 9.99
N GLU A 36 -1.19 -8.77 8.96
CA GLU A 36 0.27 -8.71 8.77
C GLU A 36 0.78 -7.27 8.70
N LEU A 37 0.07 -6.39 7.99
CA LEU A 37 0.41 -4.96 7.90
C LEU A 37 0.30 -4.26 9.26
N LEU A 38 -0.66 -4.65 10.09
CA LEU A 38 -0.85 -4.13 11.44
C LEU A 38 0.10 -4.77 12.48
N SER A 39 0.71 -5.92 12.19
CA SER A 39 1.72 -6.55 13.05
C SER A 39 3.03 -5.75 13.11
N ASP A 40 3.23 -4.74 12.25
CA ASP A 40 4.41 -3.87 12.35
C ASP A 40 4.33 -2.96 13.59
N ARG A 41 4.95 -3.44 14.68
CA ARG A 41 5.01 -2.75 15.98
C ARG A 41 5.75 -1.41 15.95
N LYS A 42 6.49 -1.09 14.88
CA LYS A 42 7.08 0.26 14.74
C LYS A 42 6.03 1.30 14.36
N ILE A 43 4.97 0.87 13.71
CA ILE A 43 3.86 1.74 13.28
C ILE A 43 2.66 1.57 14.21
N PHE A 44 2.36 0.33 14.63
CA PHE A 44 1.22 -0.02 15.46
C PHE A 44 1.65 -0.69 16.79
N PRO A 45 2.25 0.07 17.73
CA PRO A 45 2.75 -0.50 18.98
C PRO A 45 1.64 -1.02 19.91
N GLY A 46 0.38 -0.66 19.67
CA GLY A 46 -0.77 -1.08 20.46
C GLY A 46 -1.48 -2.35 19.95
N VAL A 47 -1.19 -2.78 18.72
CA VAL A 47 -1.98 -3.84 18.07
C VAL A 47 -1.36 -5.21 18.33
N PRO A 48 -2.10 -6.18 18.89
CA PRO A 48 -1.63 -7.54 19.06
C PRO A 48 -1.49 -8.27 17.70
N ASP A 49 -0.48 -9.13 17.57
CA ASP A 49 -0.24 -9.92 16.35
C ASP A 49 -1.40 -10.89 16.02
N ASP A 50 -2.09 -11.33 17.07
CA ASP A 50 -3.25 -12.23 17.00
C ASP A 50 -4.57 -11.45 17.18
N LEU A 51 -4.61 -10.20 16.70
CA LEU A 51 -5.84 -9.41 16.74
C LEU A 51 -6.97 -10.15 16.00
N ASP A 52 -8.07 -10.39 16.73
CA ASP A 52 -9.28 -10.99 16.19
C ASP A 52 -10.00 -10.01 15.24
N GLU A 53 -10.79 -10.53 14.30
CA GLU A 53 -11.49 -9.71 13.30
C GLU A 53 -12.50 -8.75 13.94
N ASP A 54 -13.14 -9.19 15.03
CA ASP A 54 -14.14 -8.44 15.80
C ASP A 54 -13.55 -7.70 17.02
N ALA A 55 -12.23 -7.74 17.21
CA ALA A 55 -11.58 -7.02 18.30
C ALA A 55 -11.55 -5.51 18.07
N GLU A 56 -11.64 -4.75 19.16
CA GLU A 56 -11.52 -3.30 19.14
C GLU A 56 -10.10 -2.89 18.71
N LEU A 57 -10.03 -2.19 17.58
CA LEU A 57 -8.82 -1.67 16.96
C LEU A 57 -8.88 -0.14 16.98
N VAL A 58 -7.82 0.49 17.49
CA VAL A 58 -7.69 1.95 17.49
C VAL A 58 -6.52 2.31 16.58
N LEU A 59 -6.83 2.91 15.43
CA LEU A 59 -5.83 3.46 14.53
C LEU A 59 -5.64 4.95 14.83
N ASP A 60 -4.39 5.35 15.02
CA ASP A 60 -4.05 6.77 15.02
C ASP A 60 -4.13 7.33 13.59
N SER A 61 -4.34 8.65 13.46
CA SER A 61 -4.39 9.33 12.16
C SER A 61 -3.14 9.06 11.30
N LEU A 62 -1.96 8.97 11.92
CA LEU A 62 -0.73 8.59 11.22
C LEU A 62 -0.71 7.12 10.81
N GLY A 63 -1.20 6.23 11.67
CA GLY A 63 -1.23 4.80 11.41
C GLY A 63 -2.14 4.45 10.23
N LEU A 64 -3.31 5.11 10.15
CA LEU A 64 -4.22 4.96 9.04
C LEU A 64 -3.59 5.44 7.72
N VAL A 65 -3.06 6.68 7.68
CA VAL A 65 -2.42 7.22 6.47
C VAL A 65 -1.24 6.34 6.03
N TRP A 66 -0.45 5.84 6.96
CA TRP A 66 0.66 4.93 6.64
C TRP A 66 0.16 3.60 6.06
N LEU A 67 -0.90 3.02 6.64
CA LEU A 67 -1.48 1.78 6.13
C LEU A 67 -1.97 1.96 4.69
N LEU A 68 -2.71 3.03 4.41
CA LEU A 68 -3.22 3.35 3.07
C LEU A 68 -2.06 3.54 2.09
N HIS A 69 -1.01 4.27 2.50
CA HIS A 69 0.19 4.46 1.69
C HIS A 69 0.91 3.14 1.38
N VAL A 70 1.04 2.24 2.36
CA VAL A 70 1.64 0.92 2.12
C VAL A 70 0.79 0.07 1.19
N VAL A 71 -0.54 0.14 1.34
CA VAL A 71 -1.48 -0.57 0.47
C VAL A 71 -1.37 -0.04 -0.98
N GLU A 72 -1.27 1.27 -1.16
CA GLU A 72 -1.01 1.91 -2.45
C GLU A 72 0.32 1.44 -3.06
N GLU A 73 1.43 1.52 -2.31
CA GLU A 73 2.76 1.16 -2.81
C GLU A 73 2.89 -0.34 -3.14
N ARG A 74 2.25 -1.21 -2.34
CA ARG A 74 2.34 -2.67 -2.47
C ARG A 74 1.37 -3.24 -3.51
N TYR A 75 0.16 -2.70 -3.56
CA TYR A 75 -0.96 -3.25 -4.33
C TYR A 75 -1.45 -2.33 -5.44
N GLY A 76 -0.96 -1.08 -5.52
CA GLY A 76 -1.44 -0.08 -6.46
C GLY A 76 -2.86 0.38 -6.16
N LEU A 77 -3.32 0.23 -4.91
CA LEU A 77 -4.68 0.55 -4.51
C LEU A 77 -4.74 1.89 -3.78
N VAL A 78 -5.28 2.90 -4.43
CA VAL A 78 -5.52 4.22 -3.84
C VAL A 78 -6.83 4.18 -3.07
N VAL A 79 -6.79 4.44 -1.77
CA VAL A 79 -7.97 4.43 -0.91
C VAL A 79 -8.00 5.70 -0.07
N GLU A 80 -9.08 6.47 -0.22
CA GLU A 80 -9.31 7.71 0.53
C GLU A 80 -10.58 7.58 1.38
N PRO A 81 -10.47 7.22 2.67
CA PRO A 81 -11.63 7.16 3.57
C PRO A 81 -12.14 8.57 3.88
N GLY A 82 -13.46 8.75 3.87
CA GLY A 82 -14.11 9.95 4.40
C GLY A 82 -14.12 9.96 5.93
N ASP A 83 -14.51 11.09 6.53
CA ASP A 83 -14.57 11.23 8.01
C ASP A 83 -15.46 10.18 8.68
N GLU A 84 -16.55 9.78 8.01
CA GLU A 84 -17.46 8.72 8.46
C GLU A 84 -16.77 7.35 8.40
N ASP A 85 -16.08 7.03 7.31
CA ASP A 85 -15.35 5.77 7.16
C ASP A 85 -14.28 5.65 8.24
N ILE A 86 -13.47 6.70 8.45
CA ILE A 86 -12.42 6.73 9.48
C ILE A 86 -12.98 6.37 10.87
N SER A 87 -14.20 6.83 11.16
CA SER A 87 -14.89 6.55 12.44
C SER A 87 -15.39 5.10 12.53
N ASP A 88 -15.66 4.45 11.40
CA ASP A 88 -16.05 3.04 11.31
C ASP A 88 -14.85 2.06 11.29
N LEU A 89 -13.63 2.53 11.04
CA LEU A 89 -12.37 1.75 11.05
C LEU A 89 -11.89 1.38 12.47
N THR A 90 -12.80 0.85 13.29
CA THR A 90 -12.59 0.49 14.71
C THR A 90 -12.38 -1.01 14.95
N SER A 91 -12.30 -1.81 13.89
CA SER A 91 -12.03 -3.26 13.97
C SER A 91 -11.34 -3.74 12.70
N LEU A 92 -10.61 -4.85 12.82
CA LEU A 92 -9.90 -5.46 11.70
C LEU A 92 -10.85 -5.90 10.57
N ARG A 93 -12.04 -6.42 10.92
CA ARG A 93 -13.09 -6.74 9.95
C ARG A 93 -13.48 -5.52 9.12
N ARG A 94 -13.83 -4.41 9.77
CA ARG A 94 -14.28 -3.17 9.10
C ARG A 94 -13.22 -2.63 8.16
N LEU A 95 -11.98 -2.61 8.62
CA LEU A 95 -10.82 -2.21 7.83
C LEU A 95 -10.63 -3.10 6.59
N THR A 96 -10.73 -4.41 6.77
CA THR A 96 -10.60 -5.37 5.66
C THR A 96 -11.76 -5.22 4.67
N GLU A 97 -12.99 -5.06 5.16
CA GLU A 97 -14.18 -4.83 4.32
C GLU A 97 -14.04 -3.54 3.50
N PHE A 98 -13.60 -2.45 4.12
CA PHE A 98 -13.39 -1.16 3.47
C PHE A 98 -12.30 -1.24 2.37
N LEU A 99 -11.15 -1.81 2.71
CA LEU A 99 -10.03 -2.00 1.77
C LEU A 99 -10.39 -2.96 0.63
N GLY A 100 -11.14 -4.03 0.93
CA GLY A 100 -11.62 -4.98 -0.08
C GLY A 100 -12.68 -4.39 -1.01
N ALA A 101 -13.55 -3.52 -0.49
CA ALA A 101 -14.51 -2.76 -1.29
C ALA A 101 -13.82 -1.79 -2.24
N ALA A 102 -12.80 -1.06 -1.76
CA ALA A 102 -12.00 -0.16 -2.60
C ALA A 102 -11.26 -0.91 -3.71
N GLY A 103 -10.67 -2.07 -3.40
CA GLY A 103 -10.02 -2.95 -4.40
C GLY A 103 -10.95 -3.45 -5.50
N THR A 104 -12.24 -3.61 -5.18
CA THR A 104 -13.27 -4.01 -6.14
C THR A 104 -13.77 -2.81 -6.97
N HIS A 105 -13.82 -1.61 -6.36
CA HIS A 105 -14.22 -0.38 -7.05
C HIS A 105 -13.19 0.04 -8.10
N GLU A 106 -11.89 0.04 -7.75
CA GLU A 106 -10.80 0.36 -8.69
C GLU A 106 -10.69 -0.66 -9.84
N ALA A 107 -11.01 -1.93 -9.58
CA ALA A 107 -11.10 -2.94 -10.64
C ALA A 107 -12.24 -2.65 -11.64
N ALA A 108 -13.29 -1.95 -11.21
CA ALA A 108 -14.39 -1.51 -12.07
C ALA A 108 -14.14 -0.14 -12.71
N ASP A 109 -13.42 0.76 -12.04
CA ASP A 109 -13.14 2.14 -12.48
C ASP A 109 -11.79 2.31 -13.22
N GLY A 110 -10.95 1.27 -13.28
CA GLY A 110 -9.61 1.28 -13.92
C GLY A 110 -9.57 1.52 -15.43
N GLY A 111 -10.64 2.05 -16.04
CA GLY A 111 -10.73 2.47 -17.43
C GLY A 111 -10.31 3.91 -17.71
N GLU A 112 -10.25 4.81 -16.71
CA GLU A 112 -9.93 6.23 -16.96
C GLU A 112 -8.61 6.64 -16.30
N ARG A 113 -7.49 6.11 -16.79
CA ARG A 113 -6.19 6.74 -16.53
C ARG A 113 -6.09 8.03 -17.35
N VAL A 114 -6.60 9.10 -16.75
CA VAL A 114 -6.51 10.49 -17.20
C VAL A 114 -5.07 10.81 -17.58
N GLY A 115 -4.85 11.00 -18.88
CA GLY A 115 -3.66 11.66 -19.38
C GLY A 115 -3.68 13.14 -18.99
N ARG A 116 -2.63 13.58 -18.31
CA ARG A 116 -2.19 14.98 -18.31
C ARG A 116 -0.67 15.04 -18.22
#